data_AF-A0A2I0X4W1-F1
#
_entry.id   AF-A0A2I0X4W1-F1
#
_cell.length_a   1.000
_cell.length_b   1.000
_cell.length_c   1.000
_cell.angle_alpha   90.00
_cell.angle_beta   90.00
_cell.angle_gamma   90.00
#
_symmetry.space_group_name_H-M   'P 1'
#
loop_
_entity.id
_entity.type
_entity.pdbx_description
1 polymer ?
#
loop_
_entity_poly.entity_id
_entity_poly.type
_entity_poly.pdbx_seq_one_letter_code
_entity_poly.pdbx_strand_id
1 'polypeptide(L)' 'MDKSWITKAKWSRDYVIGVNNFIEFVSRSQNLSRKILCPCKSCINRYFYSMKVVKDHLITKGFFPGYVI' A
#
# COMPACT_ATOMS: atom_id res chain seq x y z
N MET A 1 -6.56 -6.07 9.02
CA MET A 1 -5.86 -6.77 7.93
C MET A 1 -4.61 -7.39 8.51
N ASP A 2 -4.36 -8.66 8.20
CA ASP A 2 -3.04 -9.25 8.43
C ASP A 2 -1.98 -8.40 7.71
N LYS A 3 -0.87 -8.09 8.40
CA LYS A 3 0.24 -7.28 7.86
C LYS A 3 1.49 -8.12 7.58
N SER A 4 1.43 -9.43 7.77
CA SER A 4 2.59 -10.34 7.62
C SER A 4 3.13 -10.38 6.19
N TRP A 5 2.28 -10.07 5.20
CA TRP A 5 2.66 -9.96 3.80
C TRP A 5 3.57 -8.76 3.48
N ILE A 6 3.60 -7.73 4.34
CA ILE A 6 4.39 -6.50 4.10
C ILE A 6 5.89 -6.78 4.11
N THR A 7 6.34 -7.76 4.89
CA THR A 7 7.76 -8.16 5.01
C THR A 7 8.17 -9.22 3.99
N LYS A 8 7.22 -9.76 3.21
CA LYS A 8 7.52 -10.72 2.15
C LYS A 8 8.27 -10.04 1.00
N ALA A 9 8.96 -10.85 0.19
CA ALA A 9 9.61 -10.36 -1.01
C ALA A 9 8.59 -9.64 -1.91
N LYS A 10 8.95 -8.45 -2.42
CA LYS A 10 8.09 -7.59 -3.25
C LYS A 10 7.52 -8.31 -4.49
N TRP A 11 8.26 -9.27 -5.01
CA TRP A 11 7.90 -10.09 -6.16
C TRP A 11 7.12 -11.36 -5.80
N SER A 12 6.96 -11.66 -4.50
CA SER A 12 6.17 -12.78 -4.05
C SER A 12 4.70 -12.54 -4.34
N ARG A 13 4.00 -13.63 -4.67
CA ARG A 13 2.55 -13.65 -4.83
C ARG A 13 1.84 -13.11 -3.59
N ASP A 14 2.31 -13.46 -2.39
CA ASP A 14 1.72 -13.00 -1.12
C ASP A 14 1.76 -11.48 -0.99
N TYR A 15 2.87 -10.86 -1.38
CA TYR A 15 3.04 -9.42 -1.32
C TYR A 15 2.08 -8.72 -2.28
N VAL A 16 2.02 -9.19 -3.54
CA VAL A 16 1.13 -8.61 -4.56
C VAL A 16 -0.34 -8.75 -4.18
N ILE A 17 -0.74 -9.91 -3.64
CA ILE A 17 -2.10 -10.13 -3.11
C ILE A 17 -2.38 -9.17 -1.96
N GLY A 18 -1.46 -9.03 -1.02
CA GLY A 18 -1.58 -8.10 0.10
C GLY A 18 -1.75 -6.65 -0.33
N VAL A 19 -0.97 -6.18 -1.32
CA VAL A 19 -1.11 -4.84 -1.90
C VAL A 19 -2.50 -4.65 -2.52
N ASN A 20 -3.00 -5.63 -3.28
CA ASN A 20 -4.34 -5.55 -3.88
C ASN A 20 -5.43 -5.47 -2.82
N ASN A 21 -5.36 -6.32 -1.80
CA ASN A 21 -6.31 -6.33 -0.68
C ASN A 21 -6.28 -5.01 0.10
N PHE A 22 -5.10 -4.43 0.31
CA PHE A 22 -4.94 -3.12 0.93
C PHE A 22 -5.65 -2.03 0.13
N ILE A 23 -5.45 -1.97 -1.18
CA ILE A 23 -6.09 -0.96 -2.05
C ILE A 23 -7.61 -1.15 -2.06
N GLU A 24 -8.09 -2.38 -2.15
CA GLU A 24 -9.53 -2.69 -2.12
C GLU A 24 -10.17 -2.27 -0.80
N PHE A 25 -9.52 -2.57 0.33
CA PHE A 25 -9.98 -2.16 1.66
C PHE A 25 -10.13 -0.64 1.75
N VAL A 26 -9.10 0.11 1.35
CA VAL A 26 -9.14 1.58 1.41
C VAL A 26 -10.18 2.15 0.45
N SER A 27 -10.40 1.49 -0.70
CA SER A 27 -11.45 1.87 -1.66
C SER A 27 -12.86 1.72 -1.10
N ARG A 28 -13.10 0.79 -0.16
CA ARG A 28 -14.42 0.63 0.50
C ARG A 28 -14.65 1.69 1.59
N SER A 29 -13.60 2.24 2.17
CA SER A 29 -13.70 3.18 3.31
C SER A 29 -13.73 4.66 2.92
N GLN A 30 -13.26 5.05 1.73
CA GLN A 30 -13.22 6.46 1.32
C GLN A 30 -14.43 6.89 0.50
N ASN A 31 -15.18 7.88 1.02
CA ASN A 31 -16.41 8.35 0.37
C ASN A 31 -16.26 9.47 -0.67
N LEU A 32 -15.14 10.21 -0.79
CA LEU A 32 -15.08 11.30 -1.80
C LEU A 32 -13.71 11.68 -2.36
N SER A 33 -12.61 11.58 -1.60
CA SER A 33 -11.35 12.23 -2.02
C SER A 33 -10.45 11.42 -2.98
N ARG A 34 -10.72 10.12 -3.21
CA ARG A 34 -9.96 9.16 -4.06
C ARG A 34 -8.43 9.13 -3.87
N LYS A 35 -7.89 9.89 -2.91
CA LYS A 35 -6.47 10.03 -2.60
C LYS A 35 -6.21 9.56 -1.19
N ILE A 36 -5.13 8.81 -1.02
CA ILE A 36 -4.72 8.17 0.22
C ILE A 36 -3.27 8.52 0.49
N LEU A 37 -2.87 8.52 1.77
CA LEU A 37 -1.46 8.59 2.12
C LEU A 37 -0.74 7.38 1.55
N CYS A 38 0.44 7.61 0.98
CA CYS A 38 1.24 6.56 0.38
C CYS A 38 2.22 5.94 1.40
N PRO A 39 2.04 4.67 1.79
CA PRO A 39 2.90 3.99 2.76
C PRO A 39 4.15 3.35 2.13
N CYS A 40 4.53 3.73 0.90
CA CYS A 40 5.71 3.17 0.27
C CYS A 40 7.00 3.68 0.94
N LYS A 41 8.12 2.97 0.74
CA LYS A 41 9.42 3.31 1.32
C LYS A 41 9.88 4.74 1.04
N SER A 42 9.55 5.28 -0.13
CA SER A 42 9.97 6.65 -0.50
C SER A 42 9.03 7.72 0.04
N CYS A 43 7.75 7.42 0.22
CA CYS A 43 6.76 8.41 0.63
C CYS A 43 6.55 8.44 2.14
N ILE A 44 6.73 7.31 2.84
CA ILE A 44 6.70 7.21 4.31
C ILE A 44 5.44 7.88 4.90
N ASN A 45 4.27 7.65 4.30
CA ASN A 45 2.99 8.24 4.69
C ASN A 45 2.95 9.78 4.71
N ARG A 46 3.77 10.47 3.90
CA ARG A 46 3.78 11.94 3.82
C ARG A 46 2.94 12.53 2.69
N TYR A 47 2.75 11.78 1.61
CA TYR A 47 2.14 12.30 0.38
C TYR A 47 0.82 11.62 0.06
N PHE A 48 -0.18 12.41 -0.32
CA PHE A 48 -1.46 11.94 -0.81
C PHE A 48 -1.41 11.69 -2.32
N TYR A 49 -1.71 10.46 -2.72
CA TYR A 49 -1.79 10.07 -4.12
C TYR A 49 -3.07 9.28 -4.40
N SER A 50 -3.45 9.19 -5.66
CA SER A 50 -4.55 8.31 -6.06
C SER A 50 -4.21 6.85 -5.77
N MET A 51 -5.22 6.03 -5.53
CA MET A 51 -5.03 4.59 -5.26
C MET A 51 -4.22 3.89 -6.35
N LYS A 52 -4.38 4.29 -7.62
CA LYS A 52 -3.59 3.77 -8.75
C LYS A 52 -2.10 4.07 -8.58
N VAL A 53 -1.75 5.30 -8.21
CA VAL A 53 -0.36 5.72 -7.99
C VAL A 53 0.21 5.06 -6.73
N VAL A 54 -0.58 4.93 -5.66
CA VAL A 54 -0.12 4.22 -4.46
C VAL A 54 0.12 2.74 -4.75
N LYS A 55 -0.77 2.08 -5.50
CA LYS A 55 -0.55 0.68 -5.93
C LYS A 55 0.75 0.55 -6.73
N ASP A 56 0.98 1.42 -7.71
CA ASP A 56 2.22 1.42 -8.47
C ASP A 56 3.45 1.55 -7.56
N HIS A 57 3.46 2.56 -6.68
CA HIS A 57 4.55 2.76 -5.73
C HIS A 57 4.77 1.55 -4.80
N LEU A 58 3.70 0.88 -4.38
CA LEU A 58 3.82 -0.30 -3.53
C LEU A 58 4.41 -1.50 -4.26
N ILE A 59 4.12 -1.65 -5.56
CA ILE A 59 4.69 -2.70 -6.41
C ILE A 59 6.13 -2.38 -6.82
N THR A 60 6.45 -1.12 -7.13
CA THR A 60 7.77 -0.73 -7.63
C THR A 60 8.76 -0.44 -6.50
N LYS A 61 8.34 0.28 -5.45
CA LYS A 61 9.20 0.75 -4.34
C LYS A 61 9.08 -0.10 -3.08
N GLY A 62 7.98 -0.82 -2.92
CA GLY A 62 7.71 -1.62 -1.72
C GLY A 62 7.10 -0.81 -0.58
N PHE A 63 6.52 -1.51 0.39
CA PHE A 63 6.02 -0.92 1.64
C PHE A 63 7.14 -0.43 2.55
N PHE A 64 6.87 0.65 3.28
CA PHE A 64 7.69 1.10 4.38
C PHE A 64 7.63 0.06 5.53
N PRO A 65 8.76 -0.55 5.93
CA PRO A 65 8.77 -1.59 6.97
C PRO A 65 8.27 -1.11 8.33
N GLY A 66 8.40 0.18 8.65
CA GLY A 66 7.88 0.75 9.89
C GLY A 66 6.36 0.95 9.91
N TYR A 67 5.63 0.57 8.85
CA TYR A 67 4.17 0.59 8.80
C TYR A 67 3.52 -0.58 9.57
N VAL A 68 4.33 -1.56 9.98
CA VAL A 68 3.89 -2.76 10.69
C VAL A 68 3.81 -2.52 12.21
N ILE A 69 4.37 -1.40 12.70
CA ILE A 69 4.36 -0.99 14.11
C ILE A 69 3.02 -0.32 14.45
#